data_AF-A0A4Z2DKH3-F1
#
_entry.id   AF-A0A4Z2DKH3-F1
#
_cell.length_a   1.000
_cell.length_b   1.000
_cell.length_c   1.000
_cell.angle_alpha   90.00
_cell.angle_beta   90.00
_cell.angle_gamma   90.00
#
_symmetry.space_group_name_H-M   'P 1'
#
loop_
_entity.id
_entity.type
_entity.pdbx_description
1 polymer ?
#
loop_
_entity_poly.entity_id
_entity_poly.type
_entity_poly.pdbx_seq_one_letter_code
_entity_poly.pdbx_strand_id
1 'polypeptide(L)'
;MDKTNEYTGRFQSDKHEPSESVASYPISEVRPTVDTPPNPSSIAANKKDLENQEWYWGDITQEEVRELMAGLESGYFLVRDASSCSSGAFTLVVRWCGANKLNRIYHRGDYFGFTDLPYPSCRLVSKLIEFCRVHPLTLTSYSNLKLIWPVSRYHKCFHDGVFACFLTESRLISELKSKGAEISHLDKCIADLELQSKNAIESKEEAVRLIKAYKNLHKWLQTSLSQLNDFSYPHEK
;
A
#
# COMPACT_ATOMS: atom_id res chain seq x y z
N MET A 1 19.35 -41.03 87.78
CA MET A 1 19.10 -42.45 88.11
C MET A 1 17.67 -42.79 87.72
N ASP A 2 17.32 -43.88 87.04
CA ASP A 2 18.05 -44.84 86.19
C ASP A 2 17.02 -45.47 85.21
N LYS A 3 17.27 -45.53 83.90
CA LYS A 3 17.66 -46.71 83.07
C LYS A 3 16.70 -47.92 83.01
N THR A 4 16.16 -48.17 81.80
CA THR A 4 16.02 -49.44 81.00
C THR A 4 15.19 -49.08 79.74
N ASN A 5 15.49 -49.41 78.47
CA ASN A 5 15.78 -50.67 77.74
C ASN A 5 14.66 -51.74 77.88
N GLU A 6 14.13 -52.45 76.87
CA GLU A 6 14.33 -52.54 75.40
C GLU A 6 12.98 -53.08 74.76
N TYR A 7 12.76 -53.53 73.51
CA TYR A 7 13.59 -54.05 72.40
C TYR A 7 12.83 -53.99 71.03
N THR A 8 13.56 -53.97 69.90
CA THR A 8 13.25 -54.37 68.49
C THR A 8 11.85 -54.33 67.82
N GLY A 9 11.83 -53.95 66.52
CA GLY A 9 10.74 -54.26 65.56
C GLY A 9 10.86 -53.58 64.17
N ARG A 10 12.02 -53.60 63.51
CA ARG A 10 12.40 -54.46 62.36
C ARG A 10 11.72 -54.15 60.99
N PHE A 11 12.46 -53.39 60.15
CA PHE A 11 12.50 -53.38 58.66
C PHE A 11 11.22 -53.11 57.84
N GLN A 12 11.28 -52.07 57.00
CA GLN A 12 11.32 -52.23 55.53
C GLN A 12 12.10 -51.04 54.93
N SER A 13 12.75 -51.24 53.78
CA SER A 13 13.64 -50.26 53.12
C SER A 13 12.90 -49.09 52.48
N ASP A 14 13.56 -47.93 52.37
CA ASP A 14 13.66 -47.27 51.06
C ASP A 14 15.00 -46.51 50.88
N LYS A 15 15.28 -46.07 49.65
CA LYS A 15 16.64 -45.87 49.13
C LYS A 15 17.30 -44.53 49.49
N HIS A 16 18.62 -44.57 49.57
CA HIS A 16 19.50 -43.41 49.33
C HIS A 16 20.16 -43.59 47.96
N GLU A 17 20.11 -42.56 47.12
CA GLU A 17 21.10 -42.30 46.07
C GLU A 17 21.25 -40.77 45.95
N PRO A 18 22.48 -40.20 45.98
CA PRO A 18 22.68 -38.75 46.15
C PRO A 18 23.09 -38.01 44.86
N SER A 19 23.33 -36.70 45.04
CA SER A 19 24.06 -35.77 44.15
C SER A 19 23.30 -35.12 42.98
N GLU A 20 23.45 -33.80 42.92
CA GLU A 20 23.67 -32.96 41.71
C GLU A 20 22.67 -33.08 40.52
N SER A 21 22.00 -32.02 40.07
CA SER A 21 22.42 -30.61 40.05
C SER A 21 21.22 -29.65 40.00
N VAL A 22 21.14 -28.71 40.95
CA VAL A 22 20.24 -27.56 40.83
C VAL A 22 20.95 -26.50 39.99
N ALA A 23 20.69 -26.52 38.67
CA ALA A 23 21.27 -25.57 37.73
C ALA A 23 20.68 -24.16 37.91
N SER A 24 21.26 -23.39 38.84
CA SER A 24 20.92 -22.01 39.11
C SER A 24 21.44 -21.08 38.00
N TYR A 25 20.70 -21.01 36.90
CA TYR A 25 20.87 -19.96 35.88
C TYR A 25 20.13 -18.68 36.30
N PRO A 26 20.81 -17.62 36.75
CA PRO A 26 20.24 -16.28 36.70
C PRO A 26 20.18 -15.86 35.23
N ILE A 27 19.02 -16.02 34.59
CA ILE A 27 18.71 -15.26 33.37
C ILE A 27 18.46 -13.81 33.82
N SER A 28 19.55 -13.11 34.08
CA SER A 28 19.57 -11.66 34.21
C SER A 28 19.13 -11.08 32.87
N GLU A 29 17.88 -10.62 32.75
CA GLU A 29 17.46 -9.81 31.61
C GLU A 29 18.31 -8.54 31.57
N VAL A 30 19.37 -8.57 30.75
CA VAL A 30 20.29 -7.45 30.57
C VAL A 30 19.50 -6.32 29.92
N ARG A 31 19.13 -5.33 30.73
CA ARG A 31 18.36 -4.17 30.26
C ARG A 31 19.16 -3.45 29.17
N PRO A 32 18.56 -3.16 28.01
CA PRO A 32 19.27 -2.50 26.92
C PRO A 32 19.73 -1.10 27.34
N THR A 33 20.98 -0.77 27.00
CA THR A 33 21.54 0.58 27.05
C THR A 33 21.34 1.29 25.70
N VAL A 34 21.63 2.59 25.64
CA VAL A 34 21.66 3.37 24.37
C VAL A 34 22.58 2.72 23.35
N ASP A 35 23.73 2.22 23.77
CA ASP A 35 24.74 1.61 22.90
C ASP A 35 24.46 0.13 22.59
N THR A 36 23.41 -0.47 23.16
CA THR A 36 23.07 -1.87 22.89
C THR A 36 22.57 -2.02 21.45
N PRO A 37 23.24 -2.81 20.59
CA PRO A 37 22.83 -2.96 19.21
C PRO A 37 21.52 -3.76 19.09
N PRO A 38 20.74 -3.56 18.02
CA PRO A 38 19.67 -4.46 17.61
C PRO A 38 20.11 -5.93 17.55
N ASN A 39 19.38 -6.84 18.20
CA ASN A 39 19.62 -8.29 18.09
C ASN A 39 19.19 -8.79 16.70
N PRO A 40 20.05 -9.46 15.91
CA PRO A 40 19.68 -10.04 14.62
C PRO A 40 18.41 -10.91 14.65
N SER A 41 18.19 -11.66 15.73
CA SER A 41 16.98 -12.48 15.91
C SER A 41 15.73 -11.62 16.11
N SER A 42 15.83 -10.51 16.84
CA SER A 42 14.75 -9.52 17.00
C SER A 42 14.45 -8.82 15.67
N ILE A 43 15.47 -8.42 14.91
CA ILE A 43 15.30 -7.84 13.57
C ILE A 43 14.52 -8.80 12.66
N ALA A 44 14.93 -10.08 12.60
CA ALA A 44 14.29 -11.09 11.76
C ALA A 44 12.83 -11.38 12.18
N ALA A 45 12.57 -11.50 13.49
CA ALA A 45 11.22 -11.71 14.02
C ALA A 45 10.30 -10.50 13.73
N ASN A 46 10.79 -9.28 13.98
CA ASN A 46 10.06 -8.04 13.75
C ASN A 46 9.80 -7.79 12.26
N LYS A 47 10.76 -8.12 11.36
CA LYS A 47 10.53 -8.05 9.92
C LYS A 47 9.39 -8.99 9.48
N LYS A 48 9.41 -10.25 9.92
CA LYS A 48 8.36 -11.23 9.60
C LYS A 48 6.98 -10.83 10.14
N ASP A 49 6.93 -10.19 11.31
CA ASP A 49 5.69 -9.61 11.85
C ASP A 49 5.20 -8.44 10.98
N LEU A 50 6.05 -7.44 10.73
CA LEU A 50 5.74 -6.26 9.89
C LEU A 50 5.33 -6.62 8.45
N GLU A 51 5.86 -7.70 7.89
CA GLU A 51 5.43 -8.25 6.59
C GLU A 51 3.94 -8.60 6.56
N ASN A 52 3.30 -8.89 7.70
CA ASN A 52 1.85 -9.14 7.79
C ASN A 52 1.03 -7.88 8.15
N GLN A 53 1.68 -6.81 8.66
CA GLN A 53 1.00 -5.61 9.13
C GLN A 53 0.57 -4.70 7.97
N GLU A 54 -0.73 -4.40 7.90
CA GLU A 54 -1.30 -3.61 6.80
C GLU A 54 -0.79 -2.16 6.77
N TRP A 55 -0.54 -1.57 7.94
CA TRP A 55 -0.10 -0.19 8.13
C TRP A 55 1.42 -0.02 7.96
N TYR A 56 2.15 -1.09 7.65
CA TYR A 56 3.59 -1.05 7.42
C TYR A 56 3.90 -0.96 5.92
N TRP A 57 4.52 0.15 5.49
CA TRP A 57 4.78 0.44 4.07
C TRP A 57 6.22 0.16 3.62
N GLY A 58 7.11 -0.25 4.53
CA GLY A 58 8.54 -0.42 4.23
C GLY A 58 9.25 0.90 3.92
N ASP A 59 10.26 0.87 3.05
CA ASP A 59 11.03 2.04 2.63
C ASP A 59 10.26 2.87 1.59
N ILE A 60 9.34 3.72 2.08
CA ILE A 60 8.68 4.76 1.29
C ILE A 60 9.23 6.15 1.64
N THR A 61 9.27 7.02 0.63
CA THR A 61 9.76 8.39 0.72
C THR A 61 8.89 9.28 1.62
N GLN A 62 9.43 10.41 2.07
CA GLN A 62 8.65 11.42 2.81
C GLN A 62 7.58 12.08 1.92
N GLU A 63 7.82 12.09 0.61
CA GLU A 63 6.96 12.55 -0.47
C GLU A 63 5.74 11.62 -0.61
N GLU A 64 5.93 10.32 -0.80
CA GLU A 64 4.83 9.34 -0.80
C GLU A 64 4.01 9.40 0.50
N VAL A 65 4.67 9.49 1.66
CA VAL A 65 3.99 9.67 2.95
C VAL A 65 3.14 10.93 2.99
N ARG A 66 3.58 12.02 2.36
CA ARG A 66 2.84 13.29 2.29
C ARG A 66 1.57 13.13 1.47
N GLU A 67 1.66 12.41 0.36
CA GLU A 67 0.56 12.17 -0.58
C GLU A 67 -0.45 11.15 -0.04
N LEU A 68 0.01 10.01 0.50
CA LEU A 68 -0.81 9.00 1.16
C LEU A 68 -1.61 9.55 2.36
N MET A 69 -1.08 10.59 3.01
CA MET A 69 -1.71 11.25 4.16
C MET A 69 -2.40 12.58 3.78
N ALA A 70 -2.43 12.95 2.50
CA ALA A 70 -3.12 14.14 2.02
C ALA A 70 -4.64 13.97 2.13
N GLY A 71 -5.36 15.03 2.49
CA GLY A 71 -6.81 15.00 2.70
C GLY A 71 -7.29 14.20 3.92
N LEU A 72 -6.47 13.32 4.51
CA LEU A 72 -6.85 12.50 5.66
C LEU A 72 -7.06 13.33 6.95
N GLU A 73 -8.01 12.87 7.76
CA GLU A 73 -8.38 13.43 9.06
C GLU A 73 -7.38 13.06 10.18
N SER A 74 -7.54 13.66 11.35
CA SER A 74 -6.65 13.38 12.49
C SER A 74 -6.88 11.95 13.04
N GLY A 75 -5.79 11.23 13.31
CA GLY A 75 -5.82 9.86 13.84
C GLY A 75 -5.54 8.75 12.81
N TYR A 76 -5.42 9.08 11.52
CA TYR A 76 -4.83 8.19 10.52
C TYR A 76 -3.32 8.00 10.76
N PHE A 77 -2.78 6.80 10.55
CA PHE A 77 -1.35 6.52 10.75
C PHE A 77 -0.80 5.42 9.83
N LEU A 78 0.52 5.43 9.63
CA LEU A 78 1.31 4.36 9.01
C LEU A 78 2.69 4.25 9.67
N VAL A 79 3.38 3.13 9.46
CA VAL A 79 4.80 2.97 9.79
C VAL A 79 5.58 2.72 8.51
N ARG A 80 6.75 3.35 8.40
CA ARG A 80 7.74 3.13 7.35
C ARG A 80 9.11 2.86 7.94
N ASP A 81 10.04 2.42 7.12
CA ASP A 81 11.45 2.35 7.50
C ASP A 81 12.02 3.76 7.73
N ALA A 82 12.96 3.90 8.67
CA ALA A 82 13.75 5.13 8.79
C ALA A 82 14.79 5.19 7.67
N SER A 83 15.24 6.39 7.31
CA SER A 83 16.23 6.58 6.24
C SER A 83 17.51 5.76 6.48
N SER A 84 18.08 5.28 5.38
CA SER A 84 19.11 4.23 5.28
C SER A 84 20.38 4.39 6.14
N CYS A 85 20.64 5.58 6.69
CA CYS A 85 21.74 5.84 7.62
C CYS A 85 21.54 5.19 9.02
N SER A 86 20.35 4.66 9.34
CA SER A 86 20.11 4.00 10.64
C SER A 86 19.37 2.66 10.51
N SER A 87 20.14 1.59 10.29
CA SER A 87 19.64 0.20 10.22
C SER A 87 18.81 -0.18 11.46
N GLY A 88 17.65 -0.80 11.24
CA GLY A 88 16.76 -1.30 12.29
C GLY A 88 15.88 -0.26 13.00
N ALA A 89 15.90 1.02 12.59
CA ALA A 89 14.99 2.05 13.07
C ALA A 89 13.79 2.24 12.14
N PHE A 90 12.63 2.58 12.70
CA PHE A 90 11.38 2.81 11.96
C PHE A 90 10.83 4.22 12.23
N THR A 91 9.85 4.66 11.44
CA THR A 91 9.14 5.92 11.63
C THR A 91 7.63 5.71 11.59
N LEU A 92 6.96 5.93 12.72
CA LEU A 92 5.50 6.04 12.82
C LEU A 92 5.08 7.44 12.41
N VAL A 93 4.26 7.53 11.36
CA VAL A 93 3.68 8.79 10.86
C VAL A 93 2.22 8.84 11.27
N VAL A 94 1.81 9.92 11.94
CA VAL A 94 0.42 10.13 12.39
C VAL A 94 -0.12 11.45 11.87
N ARG A 95 -1.34 11.43 11.34
CA ARG A 95 -2.06 12.61 10.88
C ARG A 95 -2.66 13.32 12.10
N TRP A 96 -2.33 14.59 12.31
CA TRP A 96 -2.80 15.37 13.46
C TRP A 96 -2.94 16.85 13.12
N CYS A 97 -4.16 17.40 13.28
CA CYS A 97 -4.51 18.79 12.99
C CYS A 97 -4.06 19.26 11.59
N GLY A 98 -4.24 18.40 10.57
CA GLY A 98 -3.86 18.68 9.18
C GLY A 98 -2.36 18.56 8.86
N ALA A 99 -1.51 18.25 9.85
CA ALA A 99 -0.08 18.01 9.69
C ALA A 99 0.28 16.54 9.88
N ASN A 100 1.42 16.11 9.31
CA ASN A 100 1.98 14.78 9.54
C ASN A 100 3.01 14.87 10.68
N LYS A 101 2.82 14.08 11.74
CA LYS A 101 3.73 13.98 12.89
C LYS A 101 4.59 12.72 12.73
N LEU A 102 5.90 12.93 12.66
CA LEU A 102 6.91 11.88 12.50
C LEU A 102 7.41 11.47 13.89
N ASN A 103 7.28 10.19 14.24
CA ASN A 103 7.69 9.63 15.52
C ASN A 103 8.69 8.51 15.25
N ARG A 104 9.96 8.72 15.60
CA ARG A 104 11.01 7.71 15.40
C ARG A 104 10.84 6.57 16.40
N ILE A 105 10.97 5.34 15.91
CA ILE A 105 11.02 4.12 16.72
C ILE A 105 12.47 3.63 16.71
N TYR A 106 13.04 3.54 17.90
CA TYR A 106 14.37 3.00 18.18
C TYR A 106 14.28 1.51 18.49
N HIS A 107 15.38 0.80 18.29
CA HIS A 107 15.52 -0.63 18.54
C HIS A 107 16.84 -0.85 19.31
N ARG A 108 16.76 -1.44 20.52
CA ARG A 108 17.93 -1.74 21.37
C ARG A 108 17.79 -3.15 21.93
N GLY A 109 18.75 -4.02 21.66
CA GLY A 109 18.67 -5.44 22.01
C GLY A 109 17.46 -6.08 21.34
N ASP A 110 16.51 -6.57 22.15
CA ASP A 110 15.24 -7.18 21.69
C ASP A 110 14.03 -6.22 21.73
N TYR A 111 14.22 -4.93 22.02
CA TYR A 111 13.12 -4.04 22.41
C TYR A 111 12.98 -2.80 21.52
N PHE A 112 11.74 -2.37 21.31
CA PHE A 112 11.34 -1.22 20.49
C PHE A 112 10.61 -0.15 21.31
N GLY A 113 10.82 1.12 20.97
CA GLY A 113 10.16 2.25 21.64
C GLY A 113 10.44 3.59 20.95
N PHE A 114 9.72 4.65 21.34
CA PHE A 114 9.92 6.00 20.76
C PHE A 114 10.99 6.82 21.50
N THR A 115 11.50 6.31 22.62
CA THR A 115 12.69 6.80 23.32
C THR A 115 13.91 5.95 22.96
N ASP A 116 15.10 6.57 22.95
CA ASP A 116 16.34 5.90 22.55
C ASP A 116 16.75 4.76 23.49
N LEU A 117 16.39 4.88 24.77
CA LEU A 117 16.20 3.76 25.69
C LEU A 117 14.74 3.31 25.60
N PRO A 118 14.41 2.20 24.89
CA PRO A 118 13.07 1.64 24.91
C PRO A 118 12.82 0.98 26.27
N TYR A 119 11.64 1.21 26.86
CA TYR A 119 11.23 0.46 28.05
C TYR A 119 11.04 -1.01 27.66
N PRO A 120 11.51 -2.00 28.48
CA PRO A 120 11.59 -3.40 28.07
C PRO A 120 10.23 -4.15 28.09
N SER A 121 9.21 -3.58 27.46
CA SER A 121 7.85 -4.15 27.31
C SER A 121 7.53 -4.62 25.89
N CYS A 122 8.07 -3.96 24.86
CA CYS A 122 7.65 -4.15 23.47
C CYS A 122 8.77 -4.81 22.64
N ARG A 123 8.68 -6.13 22.39
CA ARG A 123 9.63 -6.88 21.55
C ARG A 123 9.30 -6.92 20.06
N LEU A 124 8.21 -6.25 19.65
CA LEU A 124 7.77 -6.10 18.26
C LEU A 124 7.19 -4.71 18.04
N VAL A 125 7.37 -4.15 16.84
CA VAL A 125 6.79 -2.87 16.45
C VAL A 125 5.26 -2.94 16.42
N SER A 126 4.65 -4.05 15.99
CA SER A 126 3.20 -4.23 16.04
C SER A 126 2.64 -4.06 17.46
N LYS A 127 3.29 -4.66 18.46
CA LYS A 127 2.89 -4.56 19.87
C LYS A 127 3.12 -3.16 20.47
N LEU A 128 4.12 -2.42 19.97
CA LEU A 128 4.29 -1.00 20.30
C LEU A 128 3.15 -0.16 19.73
N ILE A 129 2.77 -0.38 18.46
CA ILE A 129 1.65 0.32 17.81
C ILE A 129 0.32 -0.02 18.48
N GLU A 130 0.04 -1.29 18.76
CA GLU A 130 -1.17 -1.75 19.45
C GLU A 130 -1.31 -1.13 20.85
N PHE A 131 -0.21 -1.11 21.64
CA PHE A 131 -0.18 -0.43 22.93
C PHE A 131 -0.57 1.05 22.82
N CYS A 132 -0.10 1.74 21.78
CA CYS A 132 -0.37 3.15 21.50
C CYS A 132 -1.72 3.43 20.78
N ARG A 133 -2.49 2.39 20.42
CA ARG A 133 -3.91 2.53 20.07
C ARG A 133 -4.78 2.64 21.32
N VAL A 134 -4.40 1.90 22.38
CA VAL A 134 -5.14 1.84 23.66
C VAL A 134 -4.73 2.99 24.60
N HIS A 135 -3.43 3.25 24.72
CA HIS A 135 -2.87 4.26 25.62
C HIS A 135 -2.51 5.52 24.81
N PRO A 136 -2.92 6.73 25.26
CA PRO A 136 -2.53 7.98 24.60
C PRO A 136 -1.02 8.14 24.50
N LEU A 137 -0.52 8.69 23.38
CA LEU A 137 0.89 8.94 23.15
C LEU A 137 1.40 10.17 23.94
N THR A 138 1.46 10.04 25.28
CA THR A 138 2.06 11.01 26.21
C THR A 138 3.57 11.21 26.00
N LEU A 139 4.18 10.37 25.17
CA LEU A 139 5.63 10.31 24.92
C LEU A 139 6.14 11.39 23.93
N THR A 140 5.24 12.18 23.36
CA THR A 140 5.57 13.41 22.62
C THR A 140 4.71 14.56 23.13
N SER A 141 5.11 15.81 22.87
CA SER A 141 4.46 17.04 23.35
C SER A 141 3.05 17.31 22.78
N TYR A 142 2.38 16.29 22.24
CA TYR A 142 1.06 16.34 21.63
C TYR A 142 0.06 15.51 22.45
N SER A 143 -0.30 16.01 23.64
CA SER A 143 -1.37 15.43 24.45
C SER A 143 -2.64 15.25 23.61
N ASN A 144 -3.29 14.08 23.76
CA ASN A 144 -4.46 13.60 23.00
C ASN A 144 -4.20 12.99 21.60
N LEU A 145 -2.95 12.90 21.12
CA LEU A 145 -2.63 12.17 19.89
C LEU A 145 -2.93 10.66 20.07
N LYS A 146 -3.75 10.11 19.18
CA LYS A 146 -4.23 8.71 19.17
C LYS A 146 -4.04 8.06 17.81
N LEU A 147 -3.76 6.75 17.81
CA LEU A 147 -3.72 5.91 16.61
C LEU A 147 -5.10 5.27 16.38
N ILE A 148 -5.86 5.80 15.42
CA ILE A 148 -7.26 5.38 15.17
C ILE A 148 -7.32 4.50 13.91
N TRP A 149 -6.94 5.05 12.76
CA TRP A 149 -7.16 4.43 11.45
C TRP A 149 -5.84 4.02 10.80
N PRO A 150 -5.62 2.72 10.48
CA PRO A 150 -4.44 2.30 9.73
C PRO A 150 -4.57 2.72 8.26
N VAL A 151 -3.57 3.44 7.75
CA VAL A 151 -3.42 3.67 6.31
C VAL A 151 -2.83 2.39 5.72
N SER A 152 -3.69 1.58 5.10
CA SER A 152 -3.41 0.18 4.75
C SER A 152 -2.77 0.03 3.37
N ARG A 153 -1.61 -0.64 3.30
CA ARG A 153 -0.75 -0.79 2.11
C ARG A 153 -1.35 -1.64 0.99
N TYR A 154 -2.32 -2.50 1.31
CA TYR A 154 -2.99 -3.37 0.34
C TYR A 154 -3.79 -2.57 -0.72
N HIS A 155 -3.98 -1.27 -0.49
CA HIS A 155 -4.59 -0.34 -1.44
C HIS A 155 -3.62 0.23 -2.49
N LYS A 156 -2.31 -0.04 -2.45
CA LYS A 156 -1.31 0.51 -3.41
C LYS A 156 -1.37 -0.14 -4.82
N CYS A 157 -2.52 -0.70 -5.22
CA CYS A 157 -2.69 -1.61 -6.35
C CYS A 157 -3.84 -1.25 -7.31
N PHE A 158 -3.95 0.03 -7.72
CA PHE A 158 -4.42 0.37 -9.07
C PHE A 158 -3.69 1.64 -9.55
N HIS A 159 -3.00 1.53 -10.70
CA HIS A 159 -1.92 2.46 -11.07
C HIS A 159 -2.38 3.88 -11.46
N ASP A 160 -3.69 4.08 -11.66
CA ASP A 160 -4.34 5.36 -11.95
C ASP A 160 -5.67 5.52 -11.16
N GLY A 161 -5.80 4.83 -10.01
CA GLY A 161 -7.06 4.70 -9.26
C GLY A 161 -7.18 5.62 -8.04
N VAL A 162 -8.36 6.23 -7.85
CA VAL A 162 -8.69 7.05 -6.67
C VAL A 162 -8.64 6.21 -5.36
N PHE A 163 -8.12 6.79 -4.27
CA PHE A 163 -8.12 6.23 -2.91
C PHE A 163 -9.54 6.09 -2.31
N ALA A 164 -10.35 5.18 -2.86
CA ALA A 164 -11.71 4.90 -2.42
C ALA A 164 -11.80 4.38 -0.97
N CYS A 165 -10.73 3.76 -0.47
CA CYS A 165 -10.62 3.11 0.84
C CYS A 165 -10.68 4.03 2.06
N PHE A 166 -10.67 5.36 1.89
CA PHE A 166 -10.77 6.33 2.99
C PHE A 166 -12.06 7.17 2.94
N LEU A 167 -12.99 6.83 2.05
CA LEU A 167 -14.28 7.49 1.94
C LEU A 167 -15.32 6.84 2.85
N THR A 168 -16.21 7.64 3.44
CA THR A 168 -17.44 7.11 4.06
C THR A 168 -18.31 6.44 2.99
N GLU A 169 -19.10 5.44 3.36
CA GLU A 169 -20.03 4.74 2.44
C GLU A 169 -20.88 5.71 1.61
N SER A 170 -21.44 6.74 2.25
CA SER A 170 -22.20 7.81 1.61
C SER A 170 -21.41 8.57 0.52
N ARG A 171 -20.12 8.83 0.77
CA ARG A 171 -19.25 9.56 -0.16
C ARG A 171 -18.74 8.64 -1.27
N LEU A 172 -18.40 7.39 -0.96
CA LEU A 172 -18.06 6.36 -1.94
C LEU A 172 -19.21 6.14 -2.94
N ILE A 173 -20.45 6.01 -2.45
CA ILE A 173 -21.65 5.89 -3.29
C ILE A 173 -21.87 7.15 -4.15
N SER A 174 -21.56 8.34 -3.63
CA SER A 174 -21.67 9.60 -4.39
C SER A 174 -20.63 9.68 -5.52
N GLU A 175 -19.36 9.40 -5.23
CA GLU A 175 -18.28 9.39 -6.23
C GLU A 175 -18.54 8.32 -7.31
N LEU A 176 -18.95 7.10 -6.90
CA LEU A 176 -19.27 6.01 -7.81
C LEU A 176 -20.43 6.36 -8.76
N LYS A 177 -21.48 7.01 -8.26
CA LYS A 177 -22.58 7.53 -9.09
C LYS A 177 -22.11 8.63 -10.04
N SER A 178 -21.28 9.56 -9.58
CA SER A 178 -20.77 10.64 -10.42
C SER A 178 -19.88 10.11 -11.55
N LYS A 179 -18.99 9.16 -11.25
CA LYS A 179 -18.10 8.54 -12.24
C LYS A 179 -18.85 7.62 -13.19
N GLY A 180 -19.88 6.91 -12.71
CA GLY A 180 -20.78 6.13 -13.57
C GLY A 180 -21.54 7.01 -14.58
N ALA A 181 -21.99 8.20 -14.17
CA ALA A 181 -22.63 9.16 -15.08
C ALA A 181 -21.64 9.76 -16.10
N GLU A 182 -20.40 10.03 -15.69
CA GLU A 182 -19.33 10.51 -16.57
C GLU A 182 -18.93 9.47 -17.63
N ILE A 183 -18.81 8.19 -17.24
CA ILE A 183 -18.62 7.06 -18.17
C ILE A 183 -19.80 6.97 -19.15
N SER A 184 -21.04 6.98 -18.65
CA SER A 184 -22.26 6.92 -19.48
C SER A 184 -22.35 8.06 -20.51
N HIS A 185 -21.80 9.23 -20.17
CA HIS A 185 -21.70 10.37 -21.08
C HIS A 185 -20.62 10.15 -22.15
N LEU A 186 -19.43 9.66 -21.76
CA LEU A 186 -18.35 9.34 -22.69
C LEU A 186 -18.72 8.24 -23.68
N ASP A 187 -19.36 7.16 -23.21
CA ASP A 187 -19.85 6.06 -24.06
C ASP A 187 -20.80 6.58 -25.16
N LYS A 188 -21.69 7.51 -24.80
CA LYS A 188 -22.57 8.17 -25.77
C LYS A 188 -21.78 9.01 -26.77
N CYS A 189 -20.85 9.85 -26.31
CA CYS A 189 -20.02 10.66 -27.20
C CYS A 189 -19.19 9.81 -28.17
N ILE A 190 -18.70 8.65 -27.73
CA ILE A 190 -17.99 7.69 -28.59
C ILE A 190 -18.94 7.15 -29.66
N ALA A 191 -20.11 6.64 -29.29
CA ALA A 191 -21.09 6.12 -30.25
C ALA A 191 -21.58 7.19 -31.26
N ASP A 192 -21.82 8.42 -30.81
CA ASP A 192 -22.18 9.55 -31.68
C ASP A 192 -21.05 9.90 -32.69
N LEU A 193 -19.77 9.74 -32.29
CA LEU A 193 -18.60 9.96 -33.16
C LEU A 193 -18.35 8.80 -34.13
N GLU A 194 -18.54 7.55 -33.69
CA GLU A 194 -18.45 6.37 -34.56
C GLU A 194 -19.50 6.42 -35.68
N LEU A 195 -20.74 6.82 -35.35
CA LEU A 195 -21.81 7.02 -36.32
C LEU A 195 -21.50 8.14 -37.32
N GLN A 196 -20.97 9.28 -36.85
CA GLN A 196 -20.52 10.37 -37.72
C GLN A 196 -19.38 9.93 -38.66
N SER A 197 -18.39 9.20 -38.13
CA SER A 197 -17.28 8.65 -38.91
C SER A 197 -17.77 7.72 -40.03
N LYS A 198 -18.68 6.79 -39.70
CA LYS A 198 -19.30 5.88 -40.68
C LYS A 198 -20.02 6.66 -41.79
N ASN A 199 -20.89 7.60 -41.43
CA ASN A 199 -21.66 8.39 -42.41
C ASN A 199 -20.74 9.21 -43.33
N ALA A 200 -19.64 9.75 -42.80
CA ALA A 200 -18.63 10.47 -43.58
C ALA A 200 -17.86 9.56 -44.56
N ILE A 201 -17.60 8.30 -44.18
CA ILE A 201 -17.01 7.29 -45.07
C ILE A 201 -17.97 6.95 -46.21
N GLU A 202 -19.23 6.62 -45.91
CA GLU A 202 -20.24 6.26 -46.93
C GLU A 202 -20.46 7.38 -47.96
N SER A 203 -20.55 8.64 -47.50
CA SER A 203 -20.65 9.82 -48.36
C SER A 203 -19.40 10.04 -49.22
N LYS A 204 -18.21 9.84 -48.65
CA LYS A 204 -16.93 9.92 -49.39
C LYS A 204 -16.84 8.86 -50.48
N GLU A 205 -17.28 7.63 -50.21
CA GLU A 205 -17.33 6.58 -51.23
C GLU A 205 -18.30 6.93 -52.36
N GLU A 206 -19.46 7.51 -52.07
CA GLU A 206 -20.40 7.93 -53.10
C GLU A 206 -19.81 9.02 -54.00
N ALA A 207 -19.15 10.02 -53.41
CA ALA A 207 -18.41 11.02 -54.18
C ALA A 207 -17.35 10.38 -55.11
N VAL A 208 -16.61 9.37 -54.62
CA VAL A 208 -15.64 8.60 -55.43
C VAL A 208 -16.32 7.80 -56.56
N ARG A 209 -17.48 7.18 -56.30
CA ARG A 209 -18.30 6.48 -57.31
C ARG A 209 -18.73 7.45 -58.42
N LEU A 210 -19.25 8.62 -58.06
CA LEU A 210 -19.70 9.66 -58.99
C LEU A 210 -18.54 10.25 -59.81
N ILE A 211 -17.41 10.58 -59.19
CA ILE A 211 -16.20 11.08 -59.88
C ILE A 211 -15.71 10.08 -60.93
N LYS A 212 -15.76 8.77 -60.64
CA LYS A 212 -15.41 7.71 -61.61
C LYS A 212 -16.39 7.67 -62.79
N ALA A 213 -17.69 7.79 -62.53
CA ALA A 213 -18.71 7.83 -63.58
C ALA A 213 -18.54 9.04 -64.52
N TYR A 214 -18.38 10.24 -63.98
CA TYR A 214 -18.18 11.46 -64.79
C TYR A 214 -16.88 11.43 -65.59
N LYS A 215 -15.78 10.88 -65.05
CA LYS A 215 -14.53 10.68 -65.83
C LYS A 215 -14.71 9.74 -67.02
N ASN A 216 -15.49 8.67 -66.86
CA ASN A 216 -15.81 7.76 -67.96
C ASN A 216 -16.68 8.45 -69.04
N LEU A 217 -17.71 9.19 -68.63
CA LEU A 217 -18.57 9.96 -69.54
C LEU A 217 -17.77 11.03 -70.31
N HIS A 218 -16.88 11.75 -69.64
CA HIS A 218 -16.00 12.73 -70.26
C HIS A 218 -15.11 12.08 -71.34
N LYS A 219 -14.48 10.94 -71.05
CA LYS A 219 -13.65 10.21 -72.04
C LYS A 219 -14.49 9.75 -73.25
N TRP A 220 -15.72 9.28 -73.01
CA TRP A 220 -16.64 8.89 -74.09
C TRP A 220 -17.00 10.11 -74.97
N LEU A 221 -17.43 11.22 -74.37
CA LEU A 221 -17.73 12.46 -75.09
C LEU A 221 -16.56 12.99 -75.91
N GLN A 222 -15.34 12.96 -75.37
CA GLN A 222 -14.12 13.33 -76.11
C GLN A 222 -13.90 12.41 -77.33
N THR A 223 -14.13 11.10 -77.17
CA THR A 223 -13.94 10.13 -78.25
C THR A 223 -14.98 10.33 -79.37
N SER A 224 -16.24 10.57 -79.01
CA SER A 224 -17.30 10.92 -79.97
C SER A 224 -17.04 12.25 -80.68
N LEU A 225 -16.49 13.26 -79.98
CA LEU A 225 -16.11 14.54 -80.58
C LEU A 225 -14.99 14.37 -81.62
N SER A 226 -13.93 13.62 -81.31
CA SER A 226 -12.86 13.32 -82.28
C SER A 226 -13.41 12.63 -83.52
N GLN A 227 -14.21 11.57 -83.35
CA GLN A 227 -14.83 10.85 -84.48
C GLN A 227 -15.66 11.77 -85.37
N LEU A 228 -16.49 12.65 -84.80
CA LEU A 228 -17.29 13.61 -85.57
C LEU A 228 -16.42 14.65 -86.30
N ASN A 229 -15.31 15.08 -85.70
CA ASN A 229 -14.36 16.00 -86.34
C ASN A 229 -13.64 15.35 -87.52
N ASP A 230 -13.23 14.09 -87.39
CA ASP A 230 -12.56 13.32 -88.46
C ASP A 230 -13.48 13.14 -89.69
N PHE A 231 -14.80 13.00 -89.48
CA PHE A 231 -15.79 13.01 -90.58
C PHE A 231 -16.08 14.40 -91.15
N SER A 232 -15.78 15.48 -90.42
CA SER A 232 -16.06 16.86 -90.86
C SER A 232 -15.00 17.46 -91.79
N TYR A 233 -13.80 16.87 -91.84
CA TYR A 233 -12.70 17.30 -92.70
C TYR A 233 -12.13 16.11 -93.49
N PRO A 234 -12.86 15.60 -94.50
CA PRO A 234 -12.27 14.66 -95.44
C PRO A 234 -11.08 15.32 -96.14
N HIS A 235 -9.91 14.68 -96.14
CA HIS A 235 -8.73 15.17 -96.86
C HIS A 235 -9.03 15.27 -98.36
N GLU A 236 -9.15 16.49 -98.87
CA GLU A 236 -8.95 16.77 -100.29
C GLU A 236 -7.49 16.42 -100.66
N LYS A 237 -7.30 15.97 -101.91
CA LYS A 237 -6.05 15.38 -102.42
C LYS A 237 -5.31 16.32 -103.37
#